data_AF-A0A7X6XDB9-F1
#
_entry.id   AF-A0A7X6XDB9-F1
#
_cell.length_a   1.000
_cell.length_b   1.000
_cell.length_c   1.000
_cell.angle_alpha   90.00
_cell.angle_beta   90.00
_cell.angle_gamma   90.00
#
_symmetry.space_group_name_H-M   'P 1'
#
loop_
_entity.id
_entity.type
_entity.pdbx_description
1 polymer ?
#
loop_
_entity_poly.entity_id
_entity_poly.type
_entity_poly.pdbx_seq_one_letter_code
_entity_poly.pdbx_strand_id
1 'polypeptide(L)'
;IEKMENLYNEVSQGLQDLEVALDKWSDKMPLYDVLLKYYMGQEWREDEEASNQEGFPSPEELSHGILAEDTIFNDMTLHHELSIRLLKIATKMLEQ
;
A
#
# COMPACT_ATOMS: atom_id res chain seq x y z
N ILE A 1 -26.21 21.90 22.38
CA ILE A 1 -26.08 22.00 20.91
C ILE A 1 -24.60 21.95 20.53
N GLU A 2 -23.75 22.85 21.06
CA GLU A 2 -22.30 22.87 20.83
C GLU A 2 -21.59 21.50 20.94
N LYS A 3 -21.85 20.73 22.01
CA LYS A 3 -21.31 19.37 22.13
C LYS A 3 -21.67 18.46 20.95
N MET A 4 -22.91 18.49 20.50
CA MET A 4 -23.37 17.63 19.41
C MET A 4 -22.82 18.10 18.06
N GLU A 5 -22.69 19.41 17.87
CA GLU A 5 -22.06 20.00 16.68
C GLU A 5 -20.60 19.56 16.56
N ASN A 6 -19.85 19.62 17.66
CA ASN A 6 -18.46 19.17 17.68
C ASN A 6 -18.34 17.67 17.37
N LEU A 7 -19.22 16.84 17.95
CA LEU A 7 -19.25 15.41 17.66
C LEU A 7 -19.59 15.12 16.19
N TYR A 8 -20.57 15.86 15.63
CA TYR A 8 -20.92 15.73 14.22
C TYR A 8 -19.74 16.07 13.31
N ASN A 9 -19.06 17.20 13.57
CA ASN A 9 -17.92 17.63 12.78
C ASN A 9 -16.77 16.61 12.84
N GLU A 10 -16.46 16.07 14.01
CA GLU A 10 -15.41 15.06 14.19
C GLU A 10 -15.74 13.76 13.42
N VAL A 11 -16.96 13.25 13.56
CA VAL A 11 -17.40 12.04 12.86
C VAL A 11 -17.46 12.26 11.34
N SER A 12 -18.00 13.39 10.90
CA SER A 12 -18.11 13.73 9.47
C SER A 12 -16.73 13.85 8.83
N GLN A 13 -15.77 14.48 9.51
CA GLN A 13 -14.39 14.57 9.01
C GLN A 13 -13.76 13.18 8.90
N GLY A 14 -13.93 12.34 9.92
CA GLY A 14 -13.39 10.97 9.90
C GLY A 14 -13.93 10.12 8.75
N LEU A 15 -15.22 10.29 8.40
CA LEU A 15 -15.81 9.60 7.24
C LEU A 15 -15.26 10.10 5.90
N GLN A 16 -15.07 11.42 5.75
CA GLN A 16 -14.47 12.00 4.54
C GLN A 16 -13.02 11.57 4.35
N ASP A 17 -12.24 11.55 5.44
CA ASP A 17 -10.84 11.11 5.41
C ASP A 17 -10.75 9.63 5.00
N LEU A 18 -11.66 8.79 5.48
CA LEU A 18 -11.74 7.38 5.10
C LEU A 18 -12.10 7.21 3.62
N GLU A 19 -13.10 7.94 3.12
CA GLU A 19 -13.49 7.92 1.69
C GLU A 19 -12.30 8.28 0.79
N VAL A 20 -11.62 9.40 1.08
CA VAL A 20 -10.44 9.84 0.32
C VAL A 20 -9.31 8.81 0.38
N ALA A 21 -9.08 8.16 1.52
CA ALA A 21 -8.05 7.14 1.65
C ALA A 21 -8.38 5.87 0.83
N LEU A 22 -9.64 5.45 0.85
CA LEU A 22 -10.12 4.30 0.06
C LEU A 22 -9.99 4.56 -1.43
N ASP A 23 -10.41 5.73 -1.91
CA ASP A 23 -10.28 6.12 -3.32
C ASP A 23 -8.82 6.14 -3.77
N LYS A 24 -7.96 6.81 -2.98
CA LYS A 24 -6.51 6.86 -3.26
C LYS A 24 -5.91 5.47 -3.34
N TRP A 25 -6.28 4.55 -2.45
CA TRP A 25 -5.76 3.20 -2.50
C TRP A 25 -6.32 2.41 -3.69
N SER A 26 -7.62 2.53 -3.97
CA SER A 26 -8.28 1.90 -5.11
C SER A 26 -7.58 2.23 -6.43
N ASP A 27 -7.24 3.50 -6.64
CA ASP A 27 -6.50 3.97 -7.82
C ASP A 27 -5.08 3.38 -7.94
N LYS A 28 -4.49 2.93 -6.82
CA LYS A 28 -3.14 2.33 -6.79
C LYS A 28 -3.15 0.82 -6.88
N MET A 29 -4.28 0.15 -6.66
CA MET A 29 -4.35 -1.32 -6.72
C MET A 29 -3.82 -1.89 -8.05
N PRO A 30 -4.13 -1.32 -9.24
CA PRO A 30 -3.56 -1.83 -10.49
C PRO A 30 -2.03 -1.69 -10.59
N LEU A 31 -1.46 -0.63 -10.00
CA LEU A 31 -0.01 -0.45 -9.95
C LEU A 31 0.63 -1.45 -8.99
N TYR A 32 -0.03 -1.69 -7.86
CA TYR A 32 0.40 -2.69 -6.88
C TYR A 32 0.41 -4.10 -7.49
N ASP A 33 -0.59 -4.47 -8.30
CA ASP A 33 -0.62 -5.74 -9.03
C ASP A 33 0.58 -5.92 -9.97
N VAL A 34 1.00 -4.83 -10.65
CA VAL A 34 2.20 -4.84 -11.49
C VAL A 34 3.45 -5.11 -10.65
N LEU A 35 3.59 -4.46 -9.49
CA LEU A 35 4.71 -4.67 -8.59
C LEU A 35 4.75 -6.11 -8.04
N LEU A 36 3.59 -6.67 -7.66
CA LEU A 36 3.50 -8.06 -7.20
C LEU A 36 3.90 -9.05 -8.29
N LYS A 37 3.44 -8.83 -9.52
CA LYS A 37 3.78 -9.67 -10.66
C LYS A 37 5.29 -9.63 -10.96
N TYR A 38 5.88 -8.44 -10.90
CA TYR A 38 7.33 -8.26 -11.07
C TYR A 38 8.10 -9.02 -9.98
N TYR A 39 7.79 -8.77 -8.70
CA TYR A 39 8.44 -9.40 -7.54
C TYR A 39 8.38 -10.92 -7.56
N MET A 40 7.21 -11.49 -7.87
CA MET A 40 7.02 -12.94 -7.95
C MET A 40 7.58 -13.55 -9.25
N GLY A 41 7.98 -12.70 -10.19
CA GLY A 41 8.41 -13.06 -11.52
C GLY A 41 9.84 -13.60 -11.59
N GLN A 42 10.26 -13.90 -12.82
CA GLN A 42 11.66 -14.16 -13.14
C GLN A 42 12.44 -12.84 -13.29
N GLU A 43 11.79 -11.79 -13.79
CA GLU A 43 12.38 -10.47 -14.04
C GLU A 43 13.05 -9.87 -12.79
N TRP A 44 12.35 -9.86 -11.64
CA TRP A 44 12.94 -9.38 -10.39
C TRP A 44 14.19 -10.16 -9.97
N ARG A 45 14.21 -11.48 -10.20
CA ARG A 45 15.38 -12.32 -9.88
C ARG A 45 16.57 -12.04 -10.79
N GLU A 46 16.30 -11.81 -12.07
CA GLU A 46 17.33 -11.44 -13.05
C GLU A 46 17.91 -10.05 -12.73
N ASP A 47 17.06 -9.09 -12.36
CA ASP A 47 17.50 -7.75 -11.97
C ASP A 47 18.27 -7.77 -10.64
N GLU A 48 17.86 -8.58 -9.67
CA GLU A 48 18.58 -8.79 -8.40
C GLU A 48 19.96 -9.41 -8.63
N GLU A 49 20.05 -10.44 -9.49
CA GLU A 49 21.34 -11.03 -9.88
C GLU A 49 22.23 -10.02 -10.61
N ALA A 50 21.65 -9.25 -11.54
CA ALA A 50 22.36 -8.20 -12.27
C ALA A 50 22.88 -7.09 -11.36
N SER A 51 22.14 -6.77 -10.29
CA SER A 51 22.54 -5.76 -9.30
C SER A 51 23.84 -6.10 -8.55
N ASN A 52 24.23 -7.38 -8.55
CA ASN A 52 25.46 -7.87 -7.95
C ASN A 52 26.66 -7.88 -8.91
N GLN A 53 26.49 -7.51 -10.18
CA GLN A 53 27.54 -7.52 -11.20
C GLN A 53 28.27 -6.18 -11.28
N GLU A 54 29.53 -6.22 -11.75
CA GLU A 54 30.28 -5.00 -12.07
C GLU A 54 29.59 -4.23 -13.21
N GLY A 55 29.48 -2.91 -13.04
CA GLY A 55 28.86 -2.02 -14.03
C GLY A 55 27.35 -1.86 -13.90
N PHE A 56 26.72 -2.42 -12.86
CA PHE A 56 25.36 -2.04 -12.48
C PHE A 56 25.32 -0.57 -12.03
N PRO A 57 24.27 0.20 -12.38
CA PRO A 57 24.17 1.62 -12.01
C PRO A 57 24.30 1.84 -10.51
N SER A 58 25.00 2.90 -10.10
CA SER A 58 25.09 3.26 -8.69
C SER A 58 23.71 3.69 -8.15
N PRO A 59 23.48 3.64 -6.82
CA PRO A 59 22.26 4.18 -6.22
C PRO A 59 21.97 5.64 -6.56
N GLU A 60 23.01 6.44 -6.92
CA GLU A 60 22.83 7.83 -7.36
C GLU A 60 22.35 7.93 -8.82
N GLU A 61 22.69 6.94 -9.64
CA GLU A 61 22.28 6.87 -11.05
C GLU A 61 20.88 6.26 -11.19
N LEU A 62 20.59 5.21 -10.42
CA LEU A 62 19.30 4.54 -10.37
C LEU A 62 19.03 3.98 -8.98
N SER A 63 17.92 4.40 -8.37
CA SER A 63 17.47 3.76 -7.13
C SER A 63 17.01 2.33 -7.42
N HIS A 64 17.69 1.37 -6.80
CA HIS A 64 17.39 -0.06 -6.93
C HIS A 64 16.85 -0.64 -5.61
N GLY A 65 16.16 0.19 -4.80
CA GLY A 65 15.54 -0.26 -3.55
C GLY A 65 14.54 -1.39 -3.76
N ILE A 66 13.88 -1.43 -4.92
CA ILE A 66 12.91 -2.47 -5.31
C ILE A 66 13.51 -3.89 -5.35
N LEU A 67 14.84 -4.02 -5.41
CA LEU A 67 15.56 -5.29 -5.44
C LEU A 67 15.87 -5.83 -4.05
N ALA A 68 15.62 -5.07 -2.98
CA ALA A 68 15.77 -5.60 -1.63
C ALA A 68 14.61 -6.57 -1.31
N GLU A 69 14.96 -7.76 -0.81
CA GLU A 69 14.04 -8.87 -0.48
C GLU A 69 12.84 -8.39 0.37
N ASP A 70 13.10 -7.54 1.37
CA ASP A 70 12.07 -7.09 2.30
C ASP A 70 11.09 -6.06 1.72
N THR A 71 11.32 -5.47 0.53
CA THR A 71 10.54 -4.32 0.08
C THR A 71 9.09 -4.67 -0.24
N ILE A 72 8.86 -5.28 -1.40
CA ILE A 72 7.52 -5.65 -1.86
C ILE A 72 6.91 -6.69 -0.90
N PHE A 73 7.73 -7.51 -0.24
CA PHE A 73 7.27 -8.46 0.78
C PHE A 73 6.63 -7.78 2.00
N ASN A 74 7.21 -6.69 2.52
CA ASN A 74 6.59 -5.92 3.60
C ASN A 74 5.28 -5.28 3.16
N ASP A 75 5.22 -4.76 1.92
CA ASP A 75 3.99 -4.20 1.36
C ASP A 75 2.90 -5.27 1.19
N MET A 76 3.25 -6.50 0.82
CA MET A 76 2.35 -7.66 0.81
C MET A 76 1.75 -7.95 2.18
N THR A 77 2.60 -7.98 3.20
CA THR A 77 2.17 -8.22 4.58
C THR A 77 1.21 -7.13 5.05
N LEU A 78 1.59 -5.86 4.85
CA LEU A 78 0.76 -4.72 5.21
C LEU A 78 -0.57 -4.71 4.44
N HIS A 79 -0.55 -4.97 3.13
CA HIS A 79 -1.76 -5.04 2.30
C HIS A 79 -2.73 -6.10 2.82
N HIS A 80 -2.23 -7.29 3.18
CA HIS A 80 -3.04 -8.36 3.73
C HIS A 80 -3.67 -7.97 5.08
N GLU A 81 -2.87 -7.42 6.00
CA GLU A 81 -3.35 -6.98 7.32
C GLU A 81 -4.40 -5.87 7.22
N LEU A 82 -4.16 -4.88 6.35
CA LEU A 82 -5.10 -3.80 6.08
C LEU A 82 -6.40 -4.31 5.45
N SER A 83 -6.33 -5.28 4.54
CA SER A 83 -7.52 -5.89 3.93
C SER A 83 -8.43 -6.54 4.97
N ILE A 84 -7.85 -7.29 5.91
CA ILE A 84 -8.61 -7.87 7.04
C ILE A 84 -9.21 -6.77 7.91
N ARG A 85 -8.45 -5.73 8.22
CA ARG A 85 -8.93 -4.60 9.03
C ARG A 85 -10.09 -3.87 8.35
N LEU A 86 -10.01 -3.65 7.04
CA LEU A 86 -11.07 -3.04 6.24
C LEU A 86 -12.35 -3.87 6.27
N LEU A 87 -12.26 -5.19 6.12
CA LEU A 87 -13.41 -6.08 6.25
C LEU A 87 -14.07 -5.96 7.63
N LYS A 88 -13.28 -5.95 8.70
CA LYS A 88 -13.80 -5.78 10.07
C LYS A 88 -14.50 -4.45 10.27
N ILE A 89 -13.94 -3.36 9.74
CA ILE A 89 -14.53 -2.03 9.81
C ILE A 89 -15.84 -1.98 9.00
N ALA A 90 -15.85 -2.49 7.77
CA ALA A 90 -17.02 -2.53 6.91
C ALA A 90 -18.17 -3.30 7.57
N THR A 91 -17.91 -4.49 8.12
CA THR A 91 -18.91 -5.27 8.86
C THR A 91 -19.46 -4.47 10.04
N LYS A 92 -18.59 -3.87 10.85
CA LYS A 92 -19.01 -3.06 12.01
C LYS A 92 -19.83 -1.82 11.62
N MET A 93 -19.59 -1.24 10.45
CA MET A 93 -20.38 -0.12 9.93
C MET A 93 -21.79 -0.56 9.53
N LEU A 94 -21.94 -1.77 8.98
CA LEU A 94 -23.24 -2.33 8.56
C LEU A 94 -24.09 -2.85 9.72
N GLU A 95 -23.49 -3.16 10.86
CA GLU A 95 -24.19 -3.63 12.08
C GLU A 95 -24.81 -2.49 12.91
N GLN A 96 -24.46 -1.23 12.63
CA GLN A 96 -24.96 -0.04 13.33
C GLN A 96 -26.33 0.41 12.82
#